data_AF-A0A661KNI0-F1
#
_entry.id   AF-A0A661KNI0-F1
#
_cell.length_a   1.000
_cell.length_b   1.000
_cell.length_c   1.000
_cell.angle_alpha   90.00
_cell.angle_beta   90.00
_cell.angle_gamma   90.00
#
_symmetry.space_group_name_H-M   'P 1'
#
loop_
_entity.id
_entity.type
_entity.pdbx_description
1 polymer ?
#
loop_
_entity_poly.entity_id
_entity_poly.type
_entity_poly.pdbx_seq_one_letter_code
_entity_poly.pdbx_strand_id
1 'polypeptide(L)'
;MRPDIRCDEHLYPVPKFDFDKGGIKHFMNELKGLHEQFADCFQRSGSRNHFYKYMPGQFSPLERKSIEPIALAVKDGNVRAMQRFVSDAPWSEDK
;
A
#
# COMPACT_ATOMS: atom_id res chain seq x y z
N MET A 1 10.41 -16.99 -22.36
CA MET A 1 9.16 -17.77 -22.22
C MET A 1 8.59 -17.47 -20.85
N ARG A 2 7.32 -17.07 -20.72
CA ARG A 2 6.69 -16.93 -19.38
C ARG A 2 6.49 -18.34 -18.80
N PRO A 3 6.72 -18.57 -17.50
CA PRO A 3 6.39 -19.84 -16.87
C PRO A 3 4.89 -20.14 -17.00
N ASP A 4 4.48 -21.40 -17.18
CA ASP A 4 3.07 -21.79 -17.40
C ASP A 4 2.11 -21.26 -16.31
N ILE A 5 2.59 -21.15 -15.06
CA ILE A 5 1.86 -20.54 -13.94
C ILE A 5 1.49 -19.06 -14.13
N ARG A 6 2.07 -18.36 -15.13
CA ARG A 6 1.76 -16.98 -15.49
C ARG A 6 1.03 -16.85 -16.83
N CYS A 7 0.67 -17.96 -17.45
CA CYS A 7 -0.10 -17.95 -18.70
C CYS A 7 -1.59 -17.69 -18.42
N ASP A 8 -2.10 -18.16 -17.28
CA ASP A 8 -3.47 -17.93 -16.81
C ASP A 8 -3.52 -16.90 -15.67
N GLU A 9 -2.95 -15.72 -15.89
CA GLU A 9 -2.80 -14.65 -14.88
C GLU A 9 -4.16 -14.11 -14.35
N HIS A 10 -5.28 -14.57 -14.90
CA HIS A 10 -6.66 -14.16 -14.56
C HIS A 10 -7.63 -15.34 -14.37
N LEU A 11 -7.21 -16.41 -13.67
CA LEU A 11 -8.06 -17.58 -13.34
C LEU A 11 -9.41 -17.22 -12.67
N TYR A 12 -9.53 -16.03 -12.09
CA TYR A 12 -10.74 -15.56 -11.46
C TYR A 12 -11.16 -14.20 -12.02
N PRO A 13 -12.46 -13.99 -12.31
CA PRO A 13 -12.94 -12.68 -12.72
C PRO A 13 -12.73 -11.69 -11.58
N VAL A 14 -12.18 -10.52 -11.91
CA VAL A 14 -12.11 -9.40 -10.97
C VAL A 14 -13.54 -9.07 -10.52
N PRO A 15 -13.85 -9.09 -9.20
CA PRO A 15 -15.17 -8.72 -8.73
C PRO A 15 -15.53 -7.32 -9.24
N LYS A 16 -16.67 -7.20 -9.90
CA LYS A 16 -17.18 -5.91 -10.35
C LYS A 16 -17.82 -5.21 -9.15
N PHE A 17 -17.29 -4.07 -8.78
CA PHE A 17 -17.87 -3.21 -7.77
C PHE A 17 -18.49 -1.99 -8.45
N ASP A 18 -19.80 -1.83 -8.32
CA ASP A 18 -20.47 -0.58 -8.68
C ASP A 18 -20.27 0.40 -7.52
N PHE A 19 -19.25 1.25 -7.62
CA PHE A 19 -19.03 2.33 -6.68
C PHE A 19 -19.50 3.66 -7.27
N ASP A 20 -20.43 4.32 -6.58
CA ASP A 20 -20.66 5.74 -6.80
C ASP A 20 -19.57 6.59 -6.10
N LYS A 21 -19.59 7.91 -6.30
CA LYS A 21 -18.62 8.81 -5.66
C LYS A 21 -18.67 8.75 -4.13
N GLY A 22 -19.84 8.45 -3.55
CA GLY A 22 -20.02 8.27 -2.12
C GLY A 22 -19.37 6.99 -1.61
N GLY A 23 -19.53 5.88 -2.35
CA GLY A 23 -18.91 4.59 -2.10
C GLY A 23 -17.38 4.66 -2.12
N ILE A 24 -16.81 5.40 -3.08
CA ILE A 24 -15.35 5.66 -3.10
C ILE A 24 -14.91 6.36 -1.82
N LYS A 25 -15.63 7.42 -1.40
CA LYS A 25 -15.30 8.15 -0.17
C LYS A 25 -15.42 7.26 1.07
N HIS A 26 -16.46 6.44 1.16
CA HIS A 26 -16.65 5.49 2.24
C HIS A 26 -15.49 4.49 2.31
N PHE A 27 -15.17 3.86 1.18
CA PHE A 27 -14.09 2.89 1.07
C PHE A 27 -12.73 3.49 1.48
N MET A 28 -12.44 4.72 1.06
CA MET A 28 -11.22 5.42 1.49
C MET A 28 -11.18 5.68 3.00
N ASN A 29 -12.32 5.95 3.63
CA ASN A 29 -12.40 6.08 5.08
C ASN A 29 -12.17 4.73 5.78
N GLU A 30 -12.73 3.64 5.26
CA GLU A 30 -12.50 2.30 5.79
C GLU A 30 -11.04 1.87 5.67
N LEU A 31 -10.40 2.12 4.52
CA LEU A 31 -8.97 1.88 4.34
C LEU A 31 -8.13 2.66 5.35
N LYS A 32 -8.51 3.91 5.63
CA LYS A 32 -7.85 4.72 6.67
C LYS A 32 -8.09 4.13 8.07
N GLY A 33 -9.30 3.67 8.37
CA GLY A 33 -9.63 2.98 9.62
C GLY A 33 -8.87 1.68 9.80
N LEU A 34 -8.70 0.90 8.72
CA LEU A 34 -7.85 -0.29 8.70
C LEU A 34 -6.39 0.07 8.99
N HIS A 35 -5.85 1.10 8.34
CA HIS A 35 -4.50 1.61 8.61
C HIS A 35 -4.32 2.05 10.07
N GLU A 36 -5.36 2.66 10.66
CA GLU A 36 -5.39 3.07 12.07
C GLU A 36 -5.27 1.91 13.06
N GLN A 37 -5.73 0.71 12.72
CA GLN A 37 -5.61 -0.47 13.58
C GLN A 37 -4.16 -0.92 13.78
N PHE A 38 -3.25 -0.52 12.90
CA PHE A 38 -1.81 -0.81 13.01
C PHE A 38 -1.01 0.38 13.55
N ALA A 39 -1.68 1.45 14.01
CA ALA A 39 -0.99 2.68 14.41
C ALA A 39 0.02 2.46 15.54
N ASP A 40 -0.25 1.47 16.35
CA ASP A 40 0.47 1.02 17.52
C ASP A 40 1.59 0.01 17.22
N CYS A 41 1.57 -0.63 16.06
CA CYS A 41 2.70 -1.40 15.52
C CYS A 41 3.91 -0.50 15.19
N PHE A 42 3.73 0.83 15.16
CA PHE A 42 4.79 1.78 14.82
C PHE A 42 5.28 2.55 16.05
N GLN A 43 6.58 2.51 16.31
CA GLN A 43 7.19 3.29 17.41
C GLN A 43 7.14 4.81 17.20
N ARG A 44 6.91 5.28 15.96
CA ARG A 44 6.94 6.71 15.60
C ARG A 44 5.83 7.05 14.60
N SER A 45 5.26 8.25 14.74
CA SER A 45 4.24 8.78 13.82
C SER A 45 4.73 8.93 12.38
N GLY A 46 6.03 9.20 12.18
CA GLY A 46 6.64 9.25 10.85
C GLY A 46 6.58 7.91 10.10
N SER A 47 6.88 6.81 10.78
CA SER A 47 6.81 5.45 10.22
C SER A 47 5.39 5.12 9.76
N ARG A 48 4.39 5.47 10.58
CA ARG A 48 2.97 5.32 10.24
C ARG A 48 2.59 6.06 8.96
N ASN A 49 3.10 7.28 8.76
CA ASN A 49 2.86 8.06 7.54
C ASN A 49 3.53 7.43 6.30
N HIS A 50 4.75 6.89 6.46
CA HIS A 50 5.43 6.18 5.37
C HIS A 50 4.70 4.90 4.98
N PHE A 51 4.15 4.16 5.94
CA PHE A 51 3.28 3.00 5.68
C PHE A 51 2.03 3.40 4.89
N TYR A 52 1.37 4.48 5.29
CA TYR A 52 0.19 5.00 4.58
C TYR A 52 0.50 5.36 3.12
N LYS A 53 1.67 5.95 2.85
CA LYS A 53 2.11 6.28 1.49
C LYS A 53 2.52 5.05 0.67
N TYR A 54 2.96 3.98 1.32
CA TYR A 54 3.37 2.75 0.65
C TYR A 54 2.16 1.94 0.14
N MET A 55 1.07 1.87 0.92
CA MET A 55 -0.17 1.15 0.58
C MET A 55 -0.74 1.45 -0.81
N PRO A 56 -1.01 2.71 -1.22
CA PRO A 56 -1.58 3.00 -2.54
C PRO A 56 -0.65 2.56 -3.67
N GLY A 57 0.67 2.56 -3.45
CA GLY A 57 1.65 2.02 -4.39
C GLY A 57 1.42 0.54 -4.70
N GLN A 58 1.08 -0.27 -3.70
CA GLN A 58 0.80 -1.70 -3.88
C GLN A 58 -0.41 -1.93 -4.78
N PHE A 59 -1.47 -1.14 -4.61
CA PHE A 59 -2.72 -1.27 -5.38
C PHE A 59 -2.75 -0.47 -6.69
N SER A 60 -1.73 0.34 -6.97
CA SER A 60 -1.65 1.16 -8.19
C SER A 60 -1.50 0.33 -9.48
N PRO A 61 -1.58 0.92 -10.68
CA PRO A 61 -1.22 0.24 -11.92
C PRO A 61 0.30 0.22 -12.21
N LEU A 62 1.17 0.59 -11.25
CA LEU A 62 2.61 0.57 -11.46
C LEU A 62 3.13 -0.84 -11.81
N GLU A 63 3.91 -0.94 -12.89
CA GLU A 63 4.51 -2.20 -13.35
C GLU A 63 5.46 -2.78 -12.30
N ARG A 64 6.24 -1.93 -11.63
CA ARG A 64 7.18 -2.31 -10.58
C ARG A 64 6.68 -1.82 -9.22
N LYS A 65 6.44 -2.76 -8.31
CA LYS A 65 5.98 -2.52 -6.93
C LYS A 65 7.11 -2.33 -5.91
N SER A 66 8.31 -1.99 -6.37
CA SER A 66 9.40 -1.62 -5.49
C SER A 66 9.18 -0.23 -4.87
N ILE A 67 9.90 0.07 -3.81
CA ILE A 67 9.68 1.27 -2.99
C ILE A 67 9.90 2.57 -3.77
N GLU A 68 10.91 2.61 -4.66
CA GLU A 68 11.25 3.81 -5.42
C GLU A 68 10.15 4.21 -6.43
N PRO A 69 9.66 3.33 -7.33
CA PRO A 69 8.53 3.64 -8.21
C PRO A 69 7.29 4.11 -7.43
N ILE A 70 7.01 3.47 -6.29
CA ILE A 70 5.89 3.85 -5.43
C ILE A 70 6.09 5.25 -4.84
N ALA A 71 7.27 5.53 -4.30
CA ALA A 71 7.57 6.83 -3.71
C ALA A 71 7.54 7.98 -4.73
N LEU A 72 7.92 7.72 -5.98
CA LEU A 72 7.82 8.72 -7.06
C LEU A 72 6.39 8.96 -7.53
N ALA A 73 5.51 7.96 -7.42
CA ALA A 73 4.13 8.05 -7.87
C ALA A 73 3.15 8.63 -6.82
N VAL A 74 3.55 8.68 -5.55
CA VAL A 74 2.69 9.13 -4.45
C VAL A 74 3.01 10.57 -4.07
N LYS A 75 1.96 11.37 -3.81
CA LYS A 75 2.10 12.76 -3.39
C LYS A 75 2.98 12.87 -2.13
N ASP A 76 3.93 13.80 -2.17
CA ASP A 76 4.90 14.04 -1.09
C ASP A 76 5.70 12.78 -0.69
N GLY A 77 5.86 11.84 -1.63
CA GLY A 77 6.68 10.65 -1.43
C GLY A 77 8.17 11.01 -1.33
N ASN A 78 8.90 10.25 -0.49
CA ASN A 78 10.34 10.42 -0.32
C ASN A 78 11.00 9.04 -0.38
N VAL A 79 11.76 8.80 -1.46
CA VAL A 79 12.37 7.50 -1.76
C VAL A 79 13.20 7.00 -0.57
N ARG A 80 14.12 7.83 -0.05
CA ARG A 80 15.02 7.43 1.03
C ARG A 80 14.30 7.16 2.34
N ALA A 81 13.33 8.01 2.69
CA ALA A 81 12.57 7.84 3.93
C ALA A 81 11.67 6.60 3.88
N MET A 82 11.03 6.34 2.74
CA MET A 82 10.21 5.13 2.56
C MET A 82 11.06 3.86 2.49
N GLN A 83 12.24 3.90 1.89
CA GLN A 83 13.20 2.79 1.91
C GLN A 83 13.63 2.45 3.34
N ARG A 84 14.06 3.47 4.11
CA ARG A 84 14.41 3.28 5.53
C ARG A 84 13.24 2.75 6.35
N PHE A 85 12.02 3.20 6.06
CA PHE A 85 10.84 2.69 6.75
C PHE A 85 10.65 1.18 6.53
N VAL A 86 10.70 0.70 5.28
CA VAL A 86 10.47 -0.72 4.99
C VAL A 86 11.63 -1.60 5.45
N SER A 87 12.87 -1.08 5.40
CA SER A 87 14.06 -1.87 5.74
C SER A 87 14.42 -1.85 7.22
N ASP A 88 14.46 -0.66 7.84
CA ASP A 88 15.13 -0.45 9.12
C ASP A 88 14.20 0.03 10.24
N ALA A 89 12.96 0.45 9.92
CA ALA A 89 12.10 1.00 10.96
C ALA A 89 11.64 -0.10 11.92
N PRO A 90 11.87 0.07 13.22
CA PRO A 90 11.47 -0.93 14.20
C PRO A 90 9.95 -0.96 14.33
N TRP A 91 9.42 -2.17 14.35
CA TRP A 91 8.03 -2.43 14.69
C TRP A 91 7.90 -2.56 16.20
N SER A 92 6.72 -2.24 16.73
CA SER A 92 6.38 -2.56 18.11
C SER A 92 6.02 -4.05 18.17
N GLU A 93 7.01 -4.90 18.46
CA GLU A 93 6.84 -6.36 18.52
C GLU A 93 5.95 -6.81 19.68
N ASP A 94 5.74 -5.97 20.69
CA ASP A 94 4.85 -6.24 21.84
C ASP A 94 3.35 -6.16 21.48
N LYS A 95 3.00 -6.18 20.20
CA LYS A 95 1.63 -6.18 19.67
C LYS A 95 1.33 -7.35 18.77
#